data_AF-A0A950QTQ3-F1
#
_entry.id   AF-A0A950QTQ3-F1
#
_cell.length_a   1.000
_cell.length_b   1.000
_cell.length_c   1.000
_cell.angle_alpha   90.00
_cell.angle_beta   90.00
_cell.angle_gamma   90.00
#
_symmetry.space_group_name_H-M   'P 1'
#
loop_
_entity.id
_entity.type
_entity.pdbx_description
1 polymer ?
#
loop_
_entity_poly.entity_id
_entity_poly.type
_entity_poly.pdbx_seq_one_letter_code
_entity_poly.pdbx_strand_id
1 'polypeptide(L)'
;MGIRLVLDKAGRIVIPKPLREELRLEPGDSLDMEHAGEQITLRPVRGTGPLTKEHGIWVFYTGQPLTASATDDVLEQIREERDVANLGSGE
;
A
#
# COMPACT_ATOMS: atom_id res chain seq x y z
N MET A 1 -10.90 7.64 -25.94
CA MET A 1 -10.74 6.47 -26.84
C MET A 1 -11.68 5.38 -26.35
N GLY A 2 -12.53 4.82 -27.22
CA GLY A 2 -13.41 3.69 -26.86
C GLY A 2 -12.82 2.39 -27.41
N ILE A 3 -12.68 1.37 -26.56
CA ILE A 3 -12.26 0.03 -26.97
C ILE A 3 -13.48 -0.88 -26.87
N ARG A 4 -13.79 -1.64 -27.93
CA ARG A 4 -14.82 -2.67 -27.89
C ARG A 4 -14.23 -3.95 -27.29
N LEU A 5 -14.82 -4.42 -26.20
CA LEU A 5 -14.45 -5.67 -25.54
C LEU A 5 -15.54 -6.71 -25.78
N VAL A 6 -15.16 -8.00 -25.70
CA VAL A 6 -16.08 -9.13 -25.83
C VAL A 6 -16.05 -9.92 -24.53
N LEU A 7 -17.21 -10.34 -24.07
CA LEU A 7 -17.36 -11.24 -22.94
C LEU A 7 -17.03 -12.67 -23.40
N ASP A 8 -16.11 -13.34 -22.71
CA ASP A 8 -15.83 -14.74 -23.02
C ASP A 8 -16.94 -15.69 -22.51
N LYS A 9 -16.83 -16.99 -22.82
CA LYS A 9 -17.80 -18.00 -22.40
C LYS A 9 -17.89 -18.19 -20.87
N ALA A 10 -16.87 -17.74 -20.14
CA ALA A 10 -16.82 -17.80 -18.68
C ALA A 10 -17.32 -16.51 -18.03
N GLY A 11 -17.82 -15.55 -18.81
CA GLY A 11 -18.33 -14.28 -18.27
C GLY A 11 -17.23 -13.28 -17.91
N ARG A 12 -16.02 -13.39 -18.46
CA ARG A 12 -14.90 -12.50 -18.16
C ARG A 12 -14.69 -11.48 -19.27
N ILE A 13 -14.26 -10.29 -18.88
CA ILE A 13 -13.75 -9.26 -19.80
C ILE A 13 -12.23 -9.14 -19.64
N VAL A 14 -11.54 -8.88 -20.75
CA VAL A 14 -10.09 -8.65 -20.74
C VAL A 14 -9.82 -7.15 -20.60
N ILE A 15 -9.09 -6.75 -19.56
CA ILE A 15 -8.56 -5.39 -19.43
C ILE A 15 -7.33 -5.28 -20.35
N PRO A 16 -7.35 -4.42 -21.40
CA PRO A 16 -6.22 -4.27 -22.31
C PRO A 16 -4.93 -3.90 -21.58
N LYS A 17 -3.79 -4.40 -22.06
CA LYS A 17 -2.48 -4.14 -21.45
C LYS A 17 -2.19 -2.64 -21.20
N PRO A 18 -2.47 -1.71 -22.13
CA PRO A 18 -2.24 -0.29 -21.87
C PRO A 18 -3.03 0.24 -20.67
N LEU A 19 -4.29 -0.21 -20.51
CA LEU A 19 -5.14 0.20 -19.39
C LEU A 19 -4.68 -0.43 -18.07
N ARG A 20 -4.17 -1.67 -18.12
CA ARG A 20 -3.55 -2.31 -16.93
C ARG A 20 -2.32 -1.55 -16.47
N GLU A 21 -1.45 -1.14 -17.38
CA GLU A 21 -0.24 -0.37 -17.05
C GLU A 21 -0.58 1.02 -16.49
N GLU A 22 -1.55 1.71 -17.11
CA GLU A 22 -2.02 3.03 -16.66
C GLU A 22 -2.61 2.98 -15.24
N LEU A 23 -3.43 1.95 -14.97
CA LEU A 23 -4.08 1.77 -13.68
C LEU A 23 -3.21 1.03 -12.64
N ARG A 24 -2.03 0.56 -13.05
CA ARG A 24 -1.09 -0.28 -12.26
C ARG A 24 -1.75 -1.54 -11.71
N LEU A 25 -2.45 -2.27 -12.59
CA LEU A 25 -3.13 -3.52 -12.27
C LEU A 25 -2.22 -4.72 -12.48
N GLU A 26 -2.07 -5.53 -11.43
CA GLU A 26 -1.33 -6.78 -11.43
C GLU A 26 -2.27 -7.99 -11.28
N PRO A 27 -1.84 -9.20 -11.72
CA PRO A 27 -2.61 -10.41 -11.49
C PRO A 27 -2.85 -10.65 -9.99
N GLY A 28 -4.12 -10.81 -9.60
CA GLY A 28 -4.52 -10.99 -8.20
C GLY A 28 -5.06 -9.71 -7.53
N ASP A 29 -4.93 -8.55 -8.19
CA ASP A 29 -5.55 -7.32 -7.70
C ASP A 29 -7.07 -7.44 -7.62
N SER A 30 -7.63 -6.85 -6.56
CA SER A 30 -9.08 -6.77 -6.36
C SER A 30 -9.62 -5.47 -6.95
N LEU A 31 -10.83 -5.52 -7.52
CA LEU A 31 -11.54 -4.36 -8.05
C LEU A 31 -12.90 -4.26 -7.37
N ASP A 32 -13.24 -3.08 -6.86
CA ASP A 32 -14.61 -2.74 -6.51
C ASP A 32 -15.42 -2.52 -7.78
N MET A 33 -16.67 -3.00 -7.77
CA MET A 33 -17.61 -2.85 -8.87
C MET A 33 -18.85 -2.11 -8.37
N GLU A 34 -19.13 -0.98 -9.02
CA GLU A 34 -20.38 -0.23 -8.87
C GLU A 34 -21.15 -0.34 -10.20
N HIS A 35 -22.47 -0.44 -10.15
CA HIS A 35 -23.33 -0.45 -11.35
C HIS A 35 -24.40 0.64 -11.27
N ALA A 36 -24.69 1.25 -12.42
CA ALA A 36 -25.75 2.23 -12.57
C ALA A 36 -26.37 2.09 -13.97
N GLY A 37 -27.59 1.57 -14.04
CA GLY A 37 -28.25 1.26 -15.31
C GLY A 37 -27.41 0.29 -16.17
N GLU A 38 -27.04 0.73 -17.37
CA GLU A 38 -26.22 -0.02 -18.34
C GLU A 38 -24.70 0.23 -18.17
N GLN A 39 -24.28 0.94 -17.11
CA GLN A 39 -22.89 1.26 -16.85
C GLN A 39 -22.35 0.48 -15.65
N ILE A 40 -21.14 -0.06 -15.80
CA ILE A 40 -20.35 -0.60 -14.69
C ILE A 40 -19.10 0.27 -14.55
N THR A 41 -18.79 0.64 -13.31
CA THR A 41 -17.55 1.31 -12.93
C THR A 41 -16.71 0.34 -12.11
N LEU A 42 -15.47 0.12 -12.54
CA LEU A 42 -14.49 -0.71 -11.84
C LEU A 42 -13.42 0.19 -11.23
N ARG A 43 -13.11 -0.01 -9.94
CA ARG A 43 -12.09 0.75 -9.23
C ARG A 43 -11.12 -0.21 -8.54
N PRO A 44 -9.79 -0.06 -8.69
CA PRO A 44 -8.85 -0.89 -7.96
C PRO A 44 -9.02 -0.72 -6.45
N VAL A 45 -9.12 -1.82 -5.72
CA VAL A 45 -9.08 -1.82 -4.26
C VAL A 45 -7.63 -1.57 -3.87
N ARG A 46 -7.28 -0.30 -3.72
CA ARG A 46 -5.98 0.08 -3.18
C ARG A 46 -6.07 -0.09 -1.67
N GLY A 47 -5.11 -0.80 -1.09
CA GLY A 47 -4.93 -0.80 0.36
C GLY A 47 -4.85 0.64 0.83
N THR A 48 -5.94 1.14 1.40
CA THR A 48 -5.92 2.36 2.16
C THR A 48 -5.13 2.01 3.42
N GLY A 49 -3.82 2.13 3.35
CA GLY A 49 -3.17 2.80 4.48
C GLY A 49 -3.53 4.25 4.27
N PRO A 50 -4.64 4.78 4.83
CA PRO A 50 -4.94 6.18 4.63
C PRO A 50 -3.74 6.93 5.16
N LEU A 51 -3.11 7.71 4.30
CA LEU A 51 -2.29 8.81 4.77
C LEU A 51 -3.28 9.69 5.54
N THR A 52 -3.29 9.57 6.86
CA THR A 52 -4.16 10.37 7.71
C THR A 52 -3.35 11.54 8.24
N LYS A 53 -4.00 12.66 8.55
CA LYS A 53 -3.32 13.81 9.16
C LYS A 53 -3.58 13.79 10.66
N GLU A 54 -2.61 13.32 11.43
CA GLU A 54 -2.67 13.30 12.90
C GLU A 54 -1.78 14.39 13.46
N HIS A 55 -2.35 15.28 14.28
CA HIS A 55 -1.61 16.39 14.90
C HIS A 55 -0.78 17.24 13.92
N GLY A 56 -1.24 17.36 12.66
CA GLY A 56 -0.56 18.12 11.61
C GLY A 56 0.45 17.33 10.78
N ILE A 57 0.73 16.06 11.13
CA ILE A 57 1.68 15.18 10.47
C ILE A 57 0.93 14.16 9.62
N TRP A 58 1.42 13.88 8.41
CA TRP A 58 0.90 12.78 7.59
C TRP A 58 1.40 11.43 8.12
N VAL A 59 0.48 10.57 8.53
CA VAL A 59 0.74 9.24 9.07
C VAL A 59 0.29 8.20 8.06
N PHE A 60 1.21 7.34 7.64
CA PHE A 60 0.93 6.18 6.81
C PHE A 60 0.80 4.93 7.67
N TYR A 61 -0.39 4.35 7.75
CA TYR A 61 -0.56 3.04 8.40
C TYR A 61 -0.18 1.93 7.42
N THR A 62 0.91 1.22 7.71
CA THR A 62 1.39 0.05 6.95
C THR A 62 0.50 -1.19 7.14
N GLY A 63 -0.54 -1.11 7.98
CA GLY A 63 -1.48 -2.19 8.27
C GLY A 63 -0.95 -3.29 9.19
N GLN A 64 0.36 -3.34 9.45
CA GLN A 64 0.98 -4.24 10.41
C GLN A 64 1.47 -3.44 11.63
N PRO A 65 0.94 -3.70 12.84
CA PRO A 65 1.48 -3.06 14.04
C PRO A 65 2.94 -3.48 14.21
N LEU A 66 3.81 -2.51 14.47
CA LEU A 66 5.19 -2.78 14.89
C LEU A 66 5.14 -3.65 16.16
N THR A 67 5.93 -4.71 16.19
CA THR A 67 6.03 -5.54 17.39
C THR A 67 6.77 -4.78 18.49
N ALA A 68 6.44 -5.07 19.75
CA ALA A 68 7.17 -4.51 20.89
C ALA A 68 8.67 -4.84 20.78
N SER A 69 9.01 -6.06 20.39
CA SER A 69 10.40 -6.51 20.18
C SER A 69 11.17 -5.63 19.19
N ALA A 70 10.55 -5.24 18.07
CA ALA A 70 11.21 -4.39 17.08
C ALA A 70 11.51 -2.98 17.64
N THR A 71 10.70 -2.52 18.60
CA THR A 71 10.96 -1.25 19.30
C THR A 71 12.05 -1.41 20.35
N ASP A 72 12.04 -2.53 21.07
CA ASP A 72 13.04 -2.86 22.10
C ASP A 72 14.44 -2.98 21.49
N ASP A 73 14.58 -3.68 20.36
CA ASP A 73 15.85 -3.85 19.65
C ASP A 73 16.45 -2.49 19.22
N VAL A 74 15.62 -1.59 18.68
CA VAL A 74 16.04 -0.25 18.28
C VAL A 74 16.45 0.60 19.49
N LEU A 75 15.71 0.50 20.60
CA LEU A 75 16.04 1.22 21.83
C LEU A 75 17.35 0.72 22.46
N GLU A 76 17.60 -0.59 22.42
CA GLU A 76 18.85 -1.20 22.89
C GLU A 76 20.02 -0.70 22.05
N GLN A 77 19.92 -0.76 20.72
CA GLN A 77 20.96 -0.25 19.82
C GLN A 77 21.29 1.24 20.11
N ILE A 78 20.29 2.11 20.25
CA ILE A 78 20.51 3.53 20.54
C ILE A 78 21.13 3.75 21.94
N ARG A 79 20.85 2.87 22.91
CA ARG A 79 21.49 2.93 24.23
C ARG A 79 22.95 2.55 24.13
N GLU A 80 23.28 1.45 23.46
CA GLU A 80 24.65 1.01 23.25
C GLU A 80 25.48 2.08 22.51
N GLU A 81 24.95 2.66 21.43
CA GLU A 81 25.59 3.75 20.70
C GLU A 81 25.89 4.95 21.59
N ARG A 82 24.95 5.31 22.47
CA ARG A 82 25.15 6.41 23.44
C ARG A 82 26.16 6.04 24.52
N ASP A 83 26.12 4.82 25.03
CA ASP A 83 27.05 4.36 26.06
C ASP A 83 28.48 4.37 25.51
N VAL A 84 28.69 3.89 24.28
CA VAL A 84 29.97 4.00 23.57
C VAL A 84 30.41 5.46 23.42
N ALA A 85 29.50 6.36 23.02
CA ALA A 85 29.82 7.78 22.89
C ALA A 85 30.15 8.46 24.24
N ASN A 86 29.47 8.05 25.32
CA ASN A 86 29.62 8.62 26.66
C ASN A 86 30.88 8.13 27.38
N LEU A 87 31.41 6.95 27.03
CA LEU A 87 32.62 6.41 27.66
C LEU A 87 33.87 7.25 27.39
N GLY A 88 33.84 8.12 26.38
CA GLY A 88 34.97 8.97 25.99
C GLY A 88 36.16 8.14 25.48
N SER A 89 36.93 8.71 24.56
CA SER A 89 38.27 8.16 24.29
C SER A 89 39.10 8.42 25.53
N GLY A 90 39.36 7.38 26.35
CA GLY A 90 40.22 7.50 27.51
C GLY A 90 41.62 7.97 27.08
N GLU A 91 41.92 9.24 27.34
CA GLU A 91 43.26 9.82 27.47
C GLU A 91 43.50 10.22 28.92
#